data_AF-C9JRN9-F1
#
_entry.id   AF-C9JRN9-F1
#
_cell.length_a   1.000
_cell.length_b   1.000
_cell.length_c   1.000
_cell.angle_alpha   90.00
_cell.angle_beta   90.00
_cell.angle_gamma   90.00
#
_symmetry.space_group_name_H-M   'P 1'
#
loop_
_entity.id
_entity.type
_entity.pdbx_description
1 polymer ?
#
loop_
_entity_poly.entity_id
_entity_poly.type
_entity_poly.pdbx_seq_one_letter_code
_entity_poly.pdbx_strand_id
1 'polypeptide(L)'
;MGVPRTPSRTVLFERERTGLTYRVPSLLPVPPGPTLLAFVEQRLSPDDSHAHRLVLRRGTLAGGSVRWGALHVLGTAALAEHRSMNPCPVHDAGTGTVFLFFIAVLGHTPEAVQIATGRNAARLCCVASRDAGLSWGSARDLTEEAIGGAVQDWATFAVGPGHGVQLPSGRLLVPAYTYRVDRRECFGKICRTSPHSFAFYSDDHGRTWRCGGLVPNLRSGECQLAAVDGGQAGSFLYCNARSPLGSRVQALSTDEGTSF
;
A
#
# COMPACT_ATOMS: atom_id res chain seq x y z
N MET A 1 19.80 -36.83 1.95
CA MET A 1 18.98 -35.60 2.00
C MET A 1 19.89 -34.46 2.41
N GLY A 2 20.06 -33.43 1.57
CA GLY A 2 20.94 -32.30 1.90
C GLY A 2 20.35 -31.44 3.02
N VAL A 3 21.21 -30.90 3.89
CA VAL A 3 20.81 -29.94 4.93
C VAL A 3 20.13 -28.75 4.25
N PRO A 4 18.92 -28.33 4.68
CA PRO A 4 18.28 -27.13 4.14
C PRO A 4 19.24 -25.94 4.32
N ARG A 5 19.67 -25.31 3.23
CA ARG A 5 20.47 -24.08 3.32
C ARG A 5 19.55 -22.98 3.81
N THR A 6 19.78 -22.49 5.02
CA THR A 6 19.18 -21.25 5.50
C THR A 6 19.59 -20.13 4.56
N PRO A 7 18.65 -19.39 3.94
CA PRO A 7 19.01 -18.27 3.08
C PRO A 7 19.73 -17.20 3.90
N SER A 8 20.73 -16.56 3.29
CA SER A 8 21.45 -15.44 3.92
C SER A 8 20.49 -14.31 4.28
N ARG A 9 20.68 -13.70 5.46
CA ARG A 9 19.88 -12.57 5.93
C ARG A 9 20.74 -11.31 5.97
N THR A 10 20.19 -10.21 5.46
CA THR A 10 20.82 -8.89 5.50
C THR A 10 19.84 -7.90 6.11
N VAL A 11 20.28 -7.18 7.14
CA VAL A 11 19.49 -6.10 7.74
C VAL A 11 19.61 -4.89 6.82
N LEU A 12 18.48 -4.41 6.29
CA LEU A 12 18.43 -3.25 5.39
C LEU A 12 18.16 -1.94 6.13
N PHE A 13 17.32 -2.02 7.15
CA PHE A 13 16.90 -0.89 7.95
C PHE A 13 16.94 -1.32 9.42
N GLU A 14 17.65 -0.54 10.23
CA GLU A 14 17.85 -0.81 11.65
C GLU A 14 17.56 0.44 12.46
N ARG A 15 17.08 0.26 13.69
CA ARG A 15 16.82 1.39 14.58
C ARG A 15 18.11 2.18 14.80
N GLU A 16 18.03 3.49 14.65
CA GLU A 16 19.16 4.37 14.85
C GLU A 16 19.32 4.77 16.32
N ARG A 17 20.54 5.15 16.70
CA ARG A 17 20.84 5.71 18.02
C ARG A 17 20.10 7.02 18.30
N THR A 18 19.73 7.74 17.25
CA THR A 18 18.92 8.97 17.29
C THR A 18 17.47 8.72 17.73
N GLY A 19 17.03 7.45 17.77
CA GLY A 19 15.65 7.07 18.08
C GLY A 19 14.80 6.80 16.84
N LEU A 20 15.30 7.11 15.63
CA LEU A 20 14.59 6.80 14.39
C LEU A 20 14.37 5.30 14.25
N THR A 21 13.15 4.93 13.85
CA THR A 21 12.74 3.54 13.64
C THR A 21 12.20 3.35 12.24
N TYR A 22 12.28 2.12 11.75
CA TYR A 22 11.89 1.76 10.40
C TYR A 22 10.84 0.66 10.43
N ARG A 23 9.67 0.93 9.86
CA ARG A 23 8.50 0.07 9.91
C ARG A 23 7.75 0.08 8.58
N VAL A 24 6.88 -0.91 8.40
CA VAL A 24 6.01 -1.02 7.21
C VAL A 24 6.84 -1.21 5.93
N PRO A 25 7.50 -2.38 5.79
CA PRO A 25 8.38 -2.65 4.66
C PRO A 25 7.58 -2.99 3.40
N SER A 26 8.12 -2.56 2.25
CA SER A 26 7.62 -2.92 0.93
C SER A 26 8.78 -3.22 -0.01
N LEU A 27 8.65 -4.27 -0.82
CA LEU A 27 9.71 -4.74 -1.71
C LEU A 27 9.14 -4.95 -3.11
N LEU A 28 9.79 -4.38 -4.12
CA LEU A 28 9.35 -4.47 -5.52
C LEU A 28 10.53 -4.80 -6.45
N PRO A 29 10.50 -5.92 -7.19
CA PRO A 29 11.39 -6.13 -8.32
C PRO A 29 10.96 -5.26 -9.51
N VAL A 30 11.94 -4.73 -10.25
CA VAL A 30 11.71 -3.86 -11.43
C VAL A 30 12.36 -4.50 -12.66
N PRO A 31 11.70 -5.50 -13.29
CA PRO A 31 12.17 -6.13 -14.52
C PRO A 31 12.11 -5.15 -15.71
N PRO A 32 12.82 -5.44 -16.82
CA PRO A 32 13.67 -6.61 -17.05
C PRO A 32 15.05 -6.51 -16.37
N GLY A 33 15.37 -5.36 -15.78
CA GLY A 33 16.65 -5.14 -15.12
C GLY A 33 16.79 -5.90 -13.80
N PRO A 34 18.03 -5.96 -13.25
CA PRO A 34 18.30 -6.61 -11.97
C PRO A 34 17.85 -5.78 -10.76
N THR A 35 16.98 -4.78 -10.92
CA THR A 35 16.71 -3.80 -9.86
C THR A 35 15.67 -4.32 -8.87
N LEU A 36 15.95 -4.15 -7.57
CA LEU A 36 14.97 -4.29 -6.49
C LEU A 36 14.86 -2.96 -5.75
N LEU A 37 13.66 -2.61 -5.33
CA LEU A 37 13.39 -1.41 -4.54
C LEU A 37 12.79 -1.82 -3.20
N ALA A 38 13.48 -1.49 -2.10
CA ALA A 38 13.01 -1.72 -0.74
C ALA A 38 12.62 -0.39 -0.08
N PHE A 39 11.32 -0.21 0.14
CA PHE A 39 10.74 0.97 0.77
C PHE A 39 10.38 0.68 2.22
N VAL A 40 10.42 1.71 3.06
CA VAL A 40 10.00 1.62 4.45
C VAL A 40 9.59 3.00 4.96
N GLU A 41 8.72 3.06 5.97
CA GLU A 41 8.51 4.28 6.75
C GLU A 41 9.71 4.53 7.64
N GLN A 42 10.24 5.75 7.63
CA GLN A 42 11.08 6.27 8.70
C GLN A 42 10.19 7.02 9.69
N ARG A 43 10.28 6.64 10.97
CA ARG A 43 9.48 7.19 12.06
C ARG A 43 10.36 7.79 13.15
N LEU A 44 9.86 8.84 13.80
CA LEU A 44 10.54 9.51 14.92
C LEU A 44 10.54 8.66 16.20
N SER A 45 9.57 7.75 16.35
CA SER A 45 9.53 6.70 17.37
C SER A 45 8.76 5.49 16.83
N PRO A 46 8.65 4.37 17.58
CA PRO A 46 7.85 3.23 17.15
C PRO A 46 6.36 3.50 16.90
N ASP A 47 5.80 4.59 17.43
CA ASP A 47 4.38 4.96 17.31
C ASP A 47 3.99 5.23 15.84
N ASP A 48 2.82 4.73 15.43
CA ASP A 48 2.29 4.93 14.07
C ASP A 48 2.03 6.42 13.74
N SER A 49 1.60 7.21 14.73
CA SER A 49 1.37 8.65 14.58
C SER A 49 2.67 9.47 14.44
N HIS A 50 3.81 8.86 14.75
CA HIS A 50 5.15 9.44 14.60
C HIS A 50 5.85 9.02 13.30
N ALA A 51 5.13 8.41 12.36
CA ALA A 51 5.62 8.33 10.99
C ALA A 51 5.97 9.72 10.46
N HIS A 52 7.02 9.80 9.66
CA HIS A 52 7.56 11.07 9.20
C HIS A 52 7.63 11.09 7.67
N ARG A 53 8.43 10.18 7.09
CA ARG A 53 8.69 10.15 5.65
C ARG A 53 8.99 8.73 5.17
N LEU A 54 8.97 8.56 3.86
CA LEU A 54 9.34 7.31 3.20
C LEU A 54 10.82 7.33 2.79
N VAL A 55 11.47 6.19 2.93
CA VAL A 55 12.85 5.99 2.47
C VAL A 55 12.96 4.73 1.63
N LEU A 56 13.97 4.70 0.79
CA LEU A 56 14.25 3.65 -0.19
C LEU A 56 15.69 3.17 -0.04
N ARG A 57 15.91 1.87 -0.20
CA ARG A 57 17.19 1.33 -0.67
C ARG A 57 16.98 0.66 -2.01
N ARG A 58 17.80 1.03 -2.99
CA ARG A 58 17.84 0.38 -4.31
C ARG A 58 18.87 -0.74 -4.28
N GLY A 59 18.47 -1.92 -4.74
CA GLY A 59 19.29 -3.13 -4.80
C GLY A 59 19.52 -3.58 -6.24
N THR A 60 20.65 -4.23 -6.48
CA THR A 60 20.97 -4.90 -7.75
C THR A 60 21.14 -6.40 -7.50
N LEU A 61 20.27 -7.22 -8.10
CA LEU A 61 20.34 -8.68 -8.09
C LEU A 61 21.45 -9.16 -9.03
N ALA A 62 22.47 -9.79 -8.47
CA ALA A 62 23.57 -10.39 -9.22
C ALA A 62 24.01 -11.69 -8.56
N GLY A 63 24.11 -12.77 -9.34
CA GLY A 63 24.59 -14.08 -8.86
C GLY A 63 23.77 -14.66 -7.70
N GLY A 64 22.44 -14.45 -7.69
CA GLY A 64 21.55 -14.94 -6.63
C GLY A 64 21.60 -14.14 -5.32
N SER A 65 22.30 -13.00 -5.30
CA SER A 65 22.40 -12.09 -4.14
C SER A 65 22.04 -10.67 -4.53
N VAL A 66 21.61 -9.85 -3.57
CA VAL A 66 21.26 -8.45 -3.82
C VAL A 66 22.30 -7.53 -3.18
N ARG A 67 22.92 -6.67 -3.99
CA ARG A 67 23.79 -5.60 -3.53
C ARG A 67 22.97 -4.34 -3.31
N TRP A 68 22.80 -3.95 -2.05
CA TRP A 68 22.00 -2.79 -1.66
C TRP A 68 22.83 -1.51 -1.62
N GLY A 69 22.29 -0.44 -2.21
CA GLY A 69 22.85 0.90 -2.14
C GLY A 69 22.56 1.61 -0.81
N ALA A 70 22.99 2.87 -0.74
CA ALA A 70 22.71 3.76 0.39
C ALA A 70 21.21 4.02 0.57
N LEU A 71 20.83 4.43 1.77
CA LEU A 71 19.49 4.89 2.07
C LEU A 71 19.22 6.21 1.34
N HIS A 72 18.07 6.30 0.68
CA HIS A 72 17.60 7.47 -0.04
C HIS A 72 16.29 7.95 0.55
N VAL A 73 16.20 9.24 0.89
CA VAL A 73 14.96 9.85 1.38
C VAL A 73 14.11 10.27 0.19
N LEU A 74 12.85 9.84 0.17
CA LEU A 74 11.90 10.17 -0.89
C LEU A 74 11.22 11.51 -0.58
N GLY A 75 11.96 12.60 -0.73
CA GLY A 75 11.50 13.95 -0.38
C GLY A 75 10.26 14.42 -1.15
N THR A 76 10.03 13.90 -2.36
CA THR A 76 8.85 14.22 -3.16
C THR A 76 7.61 13.41 -2.80
N ALA A 77 7.75 12.32 -2.04
CA ALA A 77 6.66 11.47 -1.57
C ALA A 77 6.04 12.02 -0.27
N ALA A 78 5.58 13.28 -0.33
CA ALA A 78 5.04 14.00 0.81
C ALA A 78 3.99 15.04 0.37
N LEU A 79 3.11 15.39 1.28
CA LEU A 79 2.25 16.58 1.21
C LEU A 79 2.59 17.51 2.38
N ALA A 80 2.48 18.82 2.18
CA ALA A 80 2.74 19.81 3.22
C ALA A 80 1.85 19.54 4.45
N GLU A 81 2.43 19.62 5.66
CA GLU A 81 1.74 19.36 6.94
C GLU A 81 1.22 17.93 7.15
N HIS A 82 1.56 16.98 6.28
CA HIS A 82 1.16 15.58 6.40
C HIS A 82 2.37 14.68 6.65
N ARG A 83 2.15 13.56 7.35
CA ARG A 83 3.11 12.46 7.42
C ARG A 83 2.83 11.40 6.35
N SER A 84 3.86 10.88 5.71
CA SER A 84 3.75 9.82 4.71
C SER A 84 3.86 8.43 5.34
N MET A 85 2.92 7.55 5.02
CA MET A 85 2.78 6.20 5.59
C MET A 85 2.41 5.18 4.52
N ASN A 86 2.58 3.90 4.85
CA ASN A 86 2.16 2.74 4.06
C ASN A 86 2.65 2.76 2.61
N PRO A 87 3.97 2.71 2.37
CA PRO A 87 4.50 2.63 1.01
C PRO A 87 3.94 1.38 0.31
N CYS A 88 3.34 1.53 -0.86
CA CYS A 88 2.82 0.43 -1.66
C CYS A 88 3.25 0.60 -3.13
N PRO A 89 4.43 0.11 -3.52
CA PRO A 89 4.90 0.22 -4.89
C PRO A 89 4.21 -0.77 -5.83
N VAL A 90 3.99 -0.36 -7.08
CA VAL A 90 3.52 -1.19 -8.20
C VAL A 90 4.35 -0.88 -9.44
N HIS A 91 4.75 -1.92 -10.17
CA HIS A 91 5.49 -1.79 -11.42
C HIS A 91 4.55 -1.99 -12.60
N ASP A 92 4.54 -1.03 -13.52
CA ASP A 92 3.91 -1.20 -14.83
C ASP A 92 4.98 -1.65 -15.84
N ALA A 93 4.98 -2.94 -16.15
CA ALA A 93 5.90 -3.55 -17.09
C ALA A 93 5.71 -3.05 -18.54
N GLY A 94 4.51 -2.56 -18.89
CA GLY A 94 4.24 -2.04 -20.23
C GLY A 94 4.94 -0.72 -20.50
N THR A 95 5.11 0.13 -19.47
CA THR A 95 5.77 1.44 -19.59
C THR A 95 7.13 1.52 -18.89
N GLY A 96 7.48 0.54 -18.05
CA GLY A 96 8.63 0.58 -17.15
C GLY A 96 8.47 1.55 -15.99
N THR A 97 7.26 2.08 -15.77
CA THR A 97 7.00 3.05 -14.69
C THR A 97 6.84 2.32 -13.37
N VAL A 98 7.52 2.81 -12.33
CA VAL A 98 7.27 2.43 -10.95
C VAL A 98 6.41 3.50 -10.31
N PHE A 99 5.23 3.12 -9.83
CA PHE A 99 4.40 3.97 -8.98
C PHE A 99 4.63 3.59 -7.53
N LEU A 100 4.79 4.56 -6.64
CA LEU A 100 4.81 4.35 -5.20
C LEU A 100 3.58 5.04 -4.62
N PHE A 101 2.60 4.23 -4.21
CA PHE A 101 1.45 4.69 -3.45
C PHE A 101 1.81 4.85 -1.98
N PHE A 102 1.15 5.80 -1.33
CA PHE A 102 1.24 6.01 0.11
C PHE A 102 0.00 6.77 0.57
N ILE A 103 -0.24 6.78 1.88
CA ILE A 103 -1.17 7.74 2.47
C ILE A 103 -0.40 8.90 3.09
N ALA A 104 -0.96 10.09 2.95
CA ALA A 104 -0.51 11.28 3.65
C ALA A 104 -1.57 11.63 4.71
N VAL A 105 -1.22 11.62 5.99
CA VAL A 105 -2.17 11.90 7.09
C VAL A 105 -1.84 13.25 7.71
N LEU A 106 -2.85 14.11 7.87
CA LEU A 106 -2.68 15.47 8.40
C LEU A 106 -2.10 15.46 9.82
N GLY A 107 -0.97 16.14 9.99
CA GLY A 107 -0.21 16.22 11.24
C GLY A 107 0.04 14.85 11.87
N HIS A 108 -0.26 14.76 13.17
CA HIS A 108 -0.14 13.54 13.97
C HIS A 108 -1.48 12.88 14.28
N THR A 109 -2.53 13.17 13.49
CA THR A 109 -3.89 12.66 13.75
C THR A 109 -3.90 11.12 13.82
N PRO A 110 -4.19 10.50 14.98
CA PRO A 110 -4.16 9.05 15.14
C PRO A 110 -5.31 8.36 14.40
N GLU A 111 -5.09 7.13 13.91
CA GLU A 111 -6.13 6.30 13.26
C GLU A 111 -7.36 6.13 14.17
N ALA A 112 -7.13 5.83 15.47
CA ALA A 112 -8.20 5.64 16.44
C ALA A 112 -9.10 6.88 16.60
N VAL A 113 -8.55 8.09 16.52
CA VAL A 113 -9.33 9.35 16.60
C VAL A 113 -10.17 9.53 15.33
N GLN A 114 -9.61 9.21 14.16
CA GLN A 114 -10.33 9.24 12.90
C GLN A 114 -11.49 8.23 12.91
N ILE A 115 -11.25 6.98 13.35
CA ILE A 115 -12.28 5.94 13.50
C ILE A 115 -13.39 6.36 14.47
N ALA A 116 -13.03 6.91 15.63
CA ALA A 116 -13.99 7.31 16.67
C ALA A 116 -14.83 8.53 16.27
N THR A 117 -14.25 9.47 15.52
CA THR A 117 -14.95 10.71 15.12
C THR A 117 -15.53 10.67 13.71
N GLY A 118 -15.08 9.71 12.89
CA GLY A 118 -15.35 9.60 11.44
C GLY A 118 -14.97 10.84 10.67
N ARG A 119 -13.95 11.55 11.15
CA ARG A 119 -13.33 12.68 10.46
C ARG A 119 -12.05 12.19 9.83
N ASN A 120 -12.12 11.95 8.53
CA ASN A 120 -11.00 11.49 7.73
C ASN A 120 -9.93 12.59 7.62
N ALA A 121 -8.68 12.23 7.89
CA ALA A 121 -7.51 13.09 7.74
C ALA A 121 -6.46 12.49 6.77
N ALA A 122 -6.78 11.38 6.11
CA ALA A 122 -5.91 10.68 5.17
C ALA A 122 -6.16 11.11 3.73
N ARG A 123 -5.08 11.25 2.96
CA ARG A 123 -5.06 11.48 1.51
C ARG A 123 -4.37 10.33 0.81
N LEU A 124 -4.90 9.90 -0.33
CA LEU A 124 -4.26 8.92 -1.19
C LEU A 124 -3.25 9.66 -2.07
N CYS A 125 -1.98 9.29 -2.00
CA CYS A 125 -0.93 9.94 -2.78
C CYS A 125 -0.14 8.94 -3.61
N CYS A 126 0.44 9.41 -4.70
CA CYS A 126 1.35 8.63 -5.53
C CYS A 126 2.51 9.49 -6.04
N VAL A 127 3.72 8.93 -6.07
CA VAL A 127 4.86 9.43 -6.86
C VAL A 127 5.25 8.37 -7.90
N ALA A 128 5.82 8.81 -9.02
CA ALA A 128 6.24 7.90 -10.08
C ALA A 128 7.73 8.07 -10.40
N SER A 129 8.36 6.96 -10.76
CA SER A 129 9.73 6.88 -11.29
C SER A 129 9.69 6.19 -12.65
N ARG A 130 10.43 6.75 -13.62
CA ARG A 130 10.58 6.20 -14.99
C ARG A 130 11.99 5.67 -15.25
N ASP A 131 12.83 5.62 -14.21
CA ASP A 131 14.25 5.29 -14.28
C ASP A 131 14.64 4.25 -13.22
N ALA A 132 13.73 3.29 -12.97
CA ALA A 132 13.91 2.20 -12.02
C ALA A 132 14.27 2.66 -10.59
N GLY A 133 13.61 3.72 -10.12
CA GLY A 133 13.71 4.25 -8.77
C GLY A 133 14.93 5.14 -8.52
N LEU A 134 15.60 5.63 -9.57
CA LEU A 134 16.73 6.58 -9.45
C LEU A 134 16.25 7.99 -9.13
N SER A 135 15.18 8.44 -9.77
CA SER A 135 14.52 9.72 -9.50
C SER A 135 13.01 9.54 -9.41
N TRP A 136 12.36 10.48 -8.70
CA TRP A 136 10.94 10.45 -8.40
C TRP A 136 10.31 11.80 -8.73
N GLY A 137 9.17 11.76 -9.42
CA GLY A 137 8.37 12.96 -9.70
C GLY A 137 7.71 13.54 -8.45
N SER A 138 6.94 14.62 -8.65
CA SER A 138 6.13 15.24 -7.60
C SER A 138 4.96 14.35 -7.17
N ALA A 139 4.55 14.44 -5.91
CA ALA A 139 3.35 13.77 -5.42
C ALA A 139 2.09 14.24 -6.16
N ARG A 140 1.25 13.28 -6.56
CA ARG A 140 -0.13 13.48 -6.99
C ARG A 140 -1.05 13.10 -5.82
N ASP A 141 -1.96 13.98 -5.43
CA ASP A 141 -3.10 13.63 -4.58
C ASP A 141 -4.19 13.01 -5.47
N LEU A 142 -4.50 11.74 -5.22
CA LEU A 142 -5.45 10.94 -5.99
C LEU A 142 -6.77 10.75 -5.21
N THR A 143 -6.96 11.45 -4.09
CA THR A 143 -8.12 11.24 -3.21
C THR A 143 -9.43 11.50 -3.96
N GLU A 144 -9.56 12.65 -4.61
CA GLU A 144 -10.75 12.99 -5.39
C GLU A 144 -10.88 12.10 -6.64
N GLU A 145 -9.77 11.89 -7.36
CA GLU A 145 -9.73 11.12 -8.61
C GLU A 145 -10.19 9.66 -8.39
N ALA A 146 -9.64 8.99 -7.38
CA ALA A 146 -9.82 7.54 -7.19
C ALA A 146 -10.98 7.19 -6.25
N ILE A 147 -11.25 8.01 -5.23
CA ILE A 147 -12.26 7.74 -4.18
C ILE A 147 -13.49 8.64 -4.37
N GLY A 148 -13.29 9.90 -4.74
CA GLY A 148 -14.35 10.89 -4.89
C GLY A 148 -15.20 11.05 -3.62
N GLY A 149 -16.50 11.25 -3.80
CA GLY A 149 -17.43 11.49 -2.69
C GLY A 149 -17.51 10.38 -1.63
N ALA A 150 -17.13 9.13 -1.98
CA ALA A 150 -17.15 8.01 -1.03
C ALA A 150 -16.22 8.23 0.17
N VAL A 151 -15.21 9.11 0.05
CA VAL A 151 -14.29 9.46 1.14
C VAL A 151 -15.01 10.04 2.35
N GLN A 152 -16.18 10.65 2.17
CA GLN A 152 -17.01 11.22 3.24
C GLN A 152 -17.65 10.15 4.12
N ASP A 153 -17.82 8.94 3.60
CA ASP A 153 -18.33 7.79 4.34
C ASP A 153 -17.23 6.98 5.00
N TRP A 154 -15.96 7.39 4.84
CA TRP A 154 -14.81 6.68 5.38
C TRP A 154 -14.25 7.44 6.56
N ALA A 155 -14.14 6.79 7.71
CA ALA A 155 -13.51 7.35 8.87
C ALA A 155 -12.01 7.56 8.65
N THR A 156 -11.37 6.61 7.96
CA THR A 156 -9.97 6.65 7.49
C THR A 156 -9.77 5.49 6.50
N PHE A 157 -8.67 5.48 5.76
CA PHE A 157 -8.27 4.39 4.87
C PHE A 157 -6.74 4.30 4.75
N ALA A 158 -6.25 3.19 4.20
CA ALA A 158 -4.84 3.03 3.84
C ALA A 158 -4.66 2.12 2.62
N VAL A 159 -3.48 2.18 2.01
CA VAL A 159 -3.03 1.27 0.95
C VAL A 159 -2.08 0.21 1.52
N GLY A 160 -2.06 -0.97 0.91
CA GLY A 160 -1.24 -2.11 1.29
C GLY A 160 -1.29 -2.39 2.81
N PRO A 161 -0.14 -2.32 3.51
CA PRO A 161 1.20 -2.10 2.99
C PRO A 161 1.72 -3.33 2.21
N GLY A 162 2.92 -3.26 1.64
CA GLY A 162 3.46 -4.32 0.77
C GLY A 162 3.52 -3.84 -0.67
N HIS A 163 3.12 -4.66 -1.64
CA HIS A 163 3.21 -4.30 -3.06
C HIS A 163 1.85 -4.39 -3.76
N GLY A 164 1.69 -3.60 -4.82
CA GLY A 164 0.64 -3.80 -5.81
C GLY A 164 1.03 -4.85 -6.83
N VAL A 165 0.09 -5.18 -7.73
CA VAL A 165 0.28 -6.19 -8.77
C VAL A 165 -0.16 -5.63 -10.13
N GLN A 166 0.48 -6.09 -11.20
CA GLN A 166 -0.02 -5.92 -12.56
C GLN A 166 -0.55 -7.25 -13.06
N LEU A 167 -1.78 -7.26 -13.57
CA LEU A 167 -2.40 -8.44 -14.15
C LEU A 167 -1.92 -8.69 -15.59
N PRO A 168 -2.09 -9.92 -16.11
CA PRO A 168 -1.83 -10.20 -17.53
C PRO A 168 -2.61 -9.30 -18.50
N SER A 169 -3.78 -8.79 -18.10
CA SER A 169 -4.56 -7.81 -18.86
C SER A 169 -3.87 -6.43 -18.98
N GLY A 170 -2.82 -6.18 -18.21
CA GLY A 170 -2.15 -4.90 -18.09
C GLY A 170 -2.67 -4.02 -16.94
N ARG A 171 -3.83 -4.36 -16.36
CA ARG A 171 -4.43 -3.66 -15.22
C ARG A 171 -3.47 -3.62 -14.04
N LEU A 172 -3.28 -2.42 -13.47
CA LEU A 172 -2.54 -2.20 -12.24
C LEU A 172 -3.49 -2.26 -11.06
N LEU A 173 -3.08 -2.89 -9.96
CA LEU A 173 -3.87 -3.03 -8.73
C LEU A 173 -3.04 -2.63 -7.51
N VAL A 174 -3.66 -1.86 -6.62
CA VAL A 174 -3.09 -1.46 -5.33
C VAL A 174 -4.05 -1.93 -4.23
N PRO A 175 -3.67 -2.91 -3.38
CA PRO A 175 -4.49 -3.33 -2.26
C PRO A 175 -4.74 -2.15 -1.31
N ALA A 176 -5.93 -2.10 -0.72
CA ALA A 176 -6.30 -1.05 0.22
C ALA A 176 -7.34 -1.55 1.22
N TYR A 177 -7.57 -0.76 2.27
CA TYR A 177 -8.70 -0.96 3.16
C TYR A 177 -9.22 0.38 3.67
N THR A 178 -10.49 0.41 4.04
CA THR A 178 -11.15 1.58 4.63
C THR A 178 -11.90 1.19 5.89
N TYR A 179 -12.04 2.14 6.82
CA TYR A 179 -12.99 2.07 7.92
C TYR A 179 -14.26 2.82 7.53
N ARG A 180 -15.25 2.11 6.99
CA ARG A 180 -16.53 2.69 6.58
C ARG A 180 -17.38 3.08 7.79
N VAL A 181 -17.92 4.28 7.80
CA VAL A 181 -18.90 4.75 8.78
C VAL A 181 -20.27 4.18 8.41
N ASP A 182 -20.70 3.14 9.11
CA ASP A 182 -21.98 2.46 8.83
C ASP A 182 -23.18 3.17 9.46
N ARG A 183 -22.98 3.87 10.58
CA ARG A 183 -24.06 4.51 11.33
C ARG A 183 -23.58 5.76 12.07
N ARG A 184 -24.15 6.92 11.67
CA ARG A 184 -23.95 8.25 12.30
C ARG A 184 -25.05 8.65 13.28
N GLU A 185 -26.16 7.90 13.32
CA GLU A 185 -27.38 8.26 14.07
C GLU A 185 -27.46 7.62 15.46
N CYS A 186 -26.53 7.96 16.36
CA CYS A 186 -26.90 7.93 17.79
C CYS A 186 -26.48 9.22 18.45
N PHE A 187 -27.47 10.08 18.71
CA PHE A 187 -27.27 11.37 19.37
C PHE A 187 -26.22 12.26 18.66
N GLY A 188 -26.20 12.21 17.32
CA GLY A 188 -25.23 12.96 16.50
C GLY A 188 -23.80 12.43 16.53
N LYS A 189 -23.57 11.22 17.04
CA LYS A 189 -22.26 10.57 17.12
C LYS A 189 -22.22 9.29 16.30
N ILE A 190 -21.01 8.93 15.88
CA ILE A 190 -20.76 7.67 15.19
C ILE A 190 -20.84 6.54 16.19
N CYS A 191 -21.61 5.52 15.82
CA CYS A 191 -21.83 4.34 16.65
C CYS A 191 -21.30 3.07 16.01
N ARG A 192 -21.07 3.09 14.69
CA ARG A 192 -20.56 1.92 13.99
C ARG A 192 -19.66 2.32 12.83
N THR A 193 -18.43 1.82 12.91
CA THR A 193 -17.43 1.89 11.86
C THR A 193 -16.88 0.49 11.63
N SER A 194 -16.80 0.03 10.39
CA SER A 194 -16.37 -1.32 10.03
C SER A 194 -15.22 -1.28 9.00
N PRO A 195 -14.14 -2.07 9.20
CA PRO A 195 -13.06 -2.14 8.25
C PRO A 195 -13.42 -3.07 7.08
N HIS A 196 -13.13 -2.62 5.86
CA HIS A 196 -13.29 -3.38 4.63
C HIS A 196 -12.08 -3.23 3.71
N SER A 197 -11.49 -4.36 3.29
CA SER A 197 -10.48 -4.39 2.24
C SER A 197 -11.11 -4.13 0.87
N PHE A 198 -10.31 -3.63 -0.06
CA PHE A 198 -10.65 -3.44 -1.47
C PHE A 198 -9.36 -3.27 -2.29
N ALA A 199 -9.47 -2.89 -3.56
CA ALA A 199 -8.34 -2.51 -4.39
C ALA A 199 -8.61 -1.21 -5.15
N PHE A 200 -7.59 -0.37 -5.28
CA PHE A 200 -7.56 0.62 -6.36
C PHE A 200 -7.05 -0.03 -7.63
N TYR A 201 -7.53 0.41 -8.79
CA TYR A 201 -7.08 -0.10 -10.07
C TYR A 201 -6.91 0.99 -11.13
N SER A 202 -6.09 0.70 -12.13
CA SER A 202 -5.89 1.52 -13.33
C SER A 202 -5.77 0.63 -14.56
N ASP A 203 -6.51 1.00 -15.61
CA ASP A 203 -6.55 0.32 -16.92
C ASP A 203 -5.78 1.08 -18.01
N ASP A 204 -5.17 2.21 -17.67
CA ASP A 204 -4.59 3.15 -18.63
C ASP A 204 -3.14 3.54 -18.25
N HIS A 205 -2.40 2.56 -17.71
CA HIS A 205 -1.00 2.72 -17.30
C HIS A 205 -0.80 3.81 -16.23
N GLY A 206 -1.72 3.88 -15.26
CA GLY A 206 -1.63 4.78 -14.10
C GLY A 206 -1.97 6.23 -14.40
N ARG A 207 -2.60 6.53 -15.55
CA ARG A 207 -3.07 7.87 -15.89
C ARG A 207 -4.27 8.22 -15.01
N THR A 208 -5.26 7.33 -14.94
CA THR A 208 -6.42 7.44 -14.05
C THR A 208 -6.53 6.24 -13.11
N TRP A 209 -7.04 6.48 -11.90
CA TRP A 209 -7.26 5.47 -10.87
C TRP A 209 -8.72 5.42 -10.43
N ARG A 210 -9.18 4.23 -10.05
CA ARG A 210 -10.55 4.00 -9.57
C ARG A 210 -10.55 3.12 -8.34
N CYS A 211 -11.54 3.32 -7.47
CA CYS A 211 -11.82 2.45 -6.33
C CYS A 211 -12.69 1.25 -6.77
N GLY A 212 -12.27 0.03 -6.46
CA GLY A 212 -13.09 -1.18 -6.58
C GLY A 212 -14.10 -1.31 -5.44
N GLY A 213 -14.91 -2.37 -5.50
CA GLY A 213 -15.88 -2.73 -4.47
C GLY A 213 -15.24 -3.17 -3.17
N LEU A 214 -15.90 -2.84 -2.05
CA LEU A 214 -15.49 -3.30 -0.72
C LEU A 214 -15.77 -4.79 -0.56
N VAL A 215 -14.83 -5.54 0.03
CA VAL A 215 -15.03 -6.94 0.43
C VAL A 215 -16.22 -7.02 1.39
N PRO A 216 -17.30 -7.74 1.05
CA PRO A 216 -18.53 -7.75 1.84
C PRO A 216 -18.42 -8.66 3.08
N ASN A 217 -19.44 -8.57 3.94
CA ASN A 217 -19.72 -9.46 5.08
C ASN A 217 -18.73 -9.42 6.26
N LEU A 218 -17.44 -9.67 6.02
CA LEU A 218 -16.44 -9.84 7.08
C LEU A 218 -15.56 -8.60 7.24
N ARG A 219 -15.32 -8.23 8.51
CA ARG A 219 -14.38 -7.17 8.88
C ARG A 219 -12.98 -7.52 8.38
N SER A 220 -12.45 -6.69 7.49
CA SER A 220 -11.20 -6.93 6.77
C SER A 220 -10.37 -5.65 6.70
N GLY A 221 -9.10 -5.72 7.13
CA GLY A 221 -8.16 -4.59 7.19
C GLY A 221 -7.07 -4.71 6.12
N GLU A 222 -5.81 -4.51 6.51
CA GLU A 222 -4.64 -4.66 5.63
C GLU A 222 -4.70 -5.94 4.79
N CYS A 223 -4.54 -5.81 3.47
CA CYS A 223 -4.63 -6.92 2.53
C CYS A 223 -3.49 -6.92 1.50
N GLN A 224 -3.32 -8.07 0.85
CA GLN A 224 -2.45 -8.24 -0.32
C GLN A 224 -3.23 -9.03 -1.38
N LEU A 225 -2.83 -8.83 -2.64
CA LEU A 225 -3.47 -9.41 -3.81
C LEU A 225 -2.51 -10.35 -4.54
N ALA A 226 -3.04 -11.41 -5.13
CA ALA A 226 -2.30 -12.27 -6.04
C ALA A 226 -3.20 -12.70 -7.20
N ALA A 227 -2.69 -12.60 -8.43
CA ALA A 227 -3.32 -13.27 -9.57
C ALA A 227 -3.05 -14.77 -9.45
N VAL A 228 -4.11 -15.58 -9.54
CA VAL A 228 -4.03 -17.04 -9.46
C VAL A 228 -4.56 -17.61 -10.75
N ASP A 229 -3.75 -18.46 -11.39
CA ASP A 229 -4.20 -19.27 -12.52
C ASP A 229 -4.99 -20.48 -11.99
N GLY A 230 -6.32 -20.45 -12.17
CA GLY A 230 -7.21 -21.55 -11.82
C GLY A 230 -7.27 -22.67 -12.87
N GLY A 231 -6.43 -22.61 -13.92
CA GLY A 231 -6.42 -23.57 -15.01
C GLY A 231 -7.75 -23.56 -15.76
N GLN A 232 -8.44 -24.70 -15.76
CA GLN A 232 -9.74 -24.85 -16.43
C GLN A 232 -10.84 -23.93 -15.84
N ALA A 233 -10.70 -23.50 -14.58
CA ALA A 233 -11.64 -22.59 -13.93
C ALA A 233 -11.43 -21.10 -14.31
N GLY A 234 -10.38 -20.80 -15.10
CA GLY A 234 -9.98 -19.44 -15.42
C GLY A 234 -9.12 -18.79 -14.32
N SER A 235 -8.49 -17.67 -14.67
CA SER A 235 -7.72 -16.88 -13.72
C SER A 235 -8.63 -16.04 -12.83
N PHE A 236 -8.24 -15.85 -11.57
CA PHE A 236 -8.95 -14.99 -10.63
C PHE A 236 -7.97 -14.22 -9.76
N LEU A 237 -8.44 -13.11 -9.19
CA LEU A 237 -7.70 -12.32 -8.23
C LEU A 237 -8.03 -12.78 -6.82
N TYR A 238 -7.03 -13.22 -6.08
CA TYR A 238 -7.15 -13.63 -4.68
C TYR A 238 -6.76 -12.48 -3.76
N CYS A 239 -7.66 -12.10 -2.85
CA CYS A 239 -7.42 -11.14 -1.78
C CYS A 239 -7.29 -11.86 -0.44
N ASN A 240 -6.20 -11.61 0.26
CA ASN A 240 -5.96 -12.14 1.60
C ASN A 240 -5.84 -10.98 2.61
N ALA A 241 -6.83 -10.85 3.49
CA ALA A 241 -6.98 -9.72 4.38
C ALA A 241 -6.80 -10.07 5.87
N ARG A 242 -6.21 -9.15 6.61
CA ARG A 242 -6.11 -9.20 8.07
C ARG A 242 -7.50 -9.03 8.67
N SER A 243 -7.81 -9.80 9.70
CA SER A 243 -9.08 -9.72 10.40
C SER A 243 -8.89 -9.84 11.91
N PRO A 244 -9.75 -9.18 12.72
CA PRO A 244 -9.74 -9.35 14.17
C PRO A 244 -10.28 -10.71 14.63
N LEU A 245 -10.76 -11.57 13.73
CA LEU A 245 -11.38 -12.86 14.05
C LEU A 245 -10.38 -13.99 14.37
N GLY A 246 -9.07 -13.70 14.44
CA GLY A 246 -8.03 -14.71 14.68
C GLY A 246 -7.62 -15.52 13.44
N SER A 247 -8.34 -15.37 12.32
CA SER A 247 -8.06 -15.98 11.01
C SER A 247 -8.00 -14.92 9.92
N ARG A 248 -7.42 -15.27 8.76
CA ARG A 248 -7.44 -14.39 7.57
C ARG A 248 -8.83 -14.41 6.94
N VAL A 249 -9.25 -13.28 6.39
CA VAL A 249 -10.40 -13.21 5.47
C VAL A 249 -9.87 -13.41 4.06
N GLN A 250 -10.55 -14.25 3.29
CA GLN A 250 -10.23 -14.54 1.90
C GLN A 250 -11.40 -14.07 1.04
N ALA A 251 -11.09 -13.38 -0.05
CA ALA A 251 -12.08 -12.98 -1.05
C ALA A 251 -11.51 -13.23 -2.46
N LEU A 252 -12.39 -13.50 -3.41
CA LEU A 252 -12.03 -13.86 -4.78
C LEU A 252 -12.73 -12.89 -5.72
N SER A 253 -12.00 -12.40 -6.72
CA SER A 253 -12.55 -11.55 -7.76
C SER A 253 -12.35 -12.21 -9.12
N THR A 254 -13.44 -12.33 -9.87
CA THR A 254 -13.46 -12.80 -11.27
C THR A 254 -13.55 -11.65 -12.26
N ASP A 255 -13.58 -10.40 -11.78
CA ASP A 255 -13.67 -9.16 -12.57
C ASP A 255 -12.47 -8.22 -12.31
N GLU A 256 -11.31 -8.84 -12.05
CA GLU A 256 -10.01 -8.18 -11.95
C GLU A 256 -9.96 -7.07 -10.88
N GLY A 257 -10.57 -7.32 -9.72
CA GLY A 257 -10.58 -6.42 -8.55
C GLY A 257 -11.64 -5.32 -8.60
N THR A 258 -12.56 -5.37 -9.57
CA THR A 258 -13.70 -4.44 -9.61
C THR A 258 -14.69 -4.75 -8.50
N SER A 259 -14.90 -6.03 -8.16
CA SER A 259 -15.66 -6.52 -7.02
C SER A 259 -15.04 -7.80 -6.42
N PHE A 260 -15.48 -8.21 -5.21
CA PHE A 260 -14.95 -9.34 -4.42
C PHE A 260 -16.06 -10.14 -3.75
#